data_AF-A0AA40VNU5-F1
#
_entry.id   AF-A0AA40VNU5-F1
#
_cell.length_a   1.000
_cell.length_b   1.000
_cell.length_c   1.000
_cell.angle_alpha   90.00
_cell.angle_beta   90.00
_cell.angle_gamma   90.00
#
_symmetry.space_group_name_H-M   'P 1'
#
loop_
_entity.id
_entity.type
_entity.pdbx_description
1 polymer ?
#
loop_
_entity_poly.entity_id
_entity_poly.type
_entity_poly.pdbx_seq_one_letter_code
_entity_poly.pdbx_strand_id
1 'polypeptide(L)'
;MTTTTADITAQVADGSAPVDVVAGVDTHKDTHHVAVLAAATGARLGDLKVPATPAGYERLLGFVGSFGTVRLIGVEGTNSYGAGLARFLTGSEERVKLAVDDAHATFTHSKVEGLIRRAGLRYPNADLRRVDMVEQRGLDRGVIAQLGTCQFITRQQNVVFQGFTGSGKSYLGSALAKQVCQYRYRAHYIRVPDLEETWAAARDKPGGEEKWLRKYAAFHTPRDRRMAARQPR
;
A
#
# COMPACT_ATOMS: atom_id res chain seq x y z
N MET A 1 -72.81 -25.76 22.16
CA MET A 1 -72.41 -25.01 20.96
C MET A 1 -71.65 -23.77 21.43
N THR A 2 -70.33 -23.87 21.51
CA THR A 2 -69.43 -22.78 21.96
C THR A 2 -68.73 -22.22 20.73
N THR A 3 -69.11 -21.00 20.33
CA THR A 3 -68.47 -20.29 19.24
C THR A 3 -67.17 -19.67 19.76
N THR A 4 -66.04 -20.26 19.38
CA THR A 4 -64.69 -19.77 19.67
C THR A 4 -64.45 -18.45 18.92
N THR A 5 -64.34 -17.34 19.67
CA THR A 5 -63.78 -16.09 19.16
C THR A 5 -62.30 -16.31 18.87
N ALA A 6 -61.90 -16.25 17.60
CA ALA A 6 -60.50 -16.25 17.22
C ALA A 6 -59.93 -14.84 17.43
N ASP A 7 -59.01 -14.70 18.38
CA ASP A 7 -58.20 -13.50 18.53
C ASP A 7 -57.37 -13.27 17.26
N ILE A 8 -57.57 -12.13 16.61
CA ILE A 8 -56.77 -11.70 15.46
C ILE A 8 -55.54 -10.98 16.01
N THR A 9 -54.38 -11.62 15.99
CA THR A 9 -53.10 -11.00 16.33
C THR A 9 -52.43 -10.48 15.07
N ALA A 10 -52.32 -9.15 14.93
CA ALA A 10 -51.51 -8.53 13.89
C ALA A 10 -50.03 -8.58 14.27
N GLN A 11 -49.21 -9.23 13.44
CA GLN A 11 -47.75 -9.13 13.53
C GLN A 11 -47.27 -8.13 12.47
N VAL A 12 -46.49 -7.13 12.90
CA VAL A 12 -45.68 -6.33 11.98
C VAL A 12 -44.54 -7.23 11.50
N ALA A 13 -44.67 -7.75 10.29
CA ALA A 13 -43.53 -8.34 9.59
C ALA A 13 -42.70 -7.17 9.02
N ASP A 14 -41.54 -6.92 9.61
CA ASP A 14 -40.58 -5.96 9.04
C ASP A 14 -40.06 -6.56 7.72
N GLY A 15 -40.71 -6.19 6.63
CA GLY A 15 -40.47 -6.68 5.27
C GLY A 15 -39.26 -6.04 4.58
N SER A 16 -38.21 -5.64 5.32
CA SER A 16 -36.96 -5.25 4.67
C SER A 16 -36.17 -6.51 4.35
N ALA A 17 -35.89 -6.75 3.06
CA ALA A 17 -34.97 -7.80 2.64
C ALA A 17 -33.71 -7.81 3.51
N PRO A 18 -33.11 -8.98 3.80
CA PRO A 18 -31.91 -9.06 4.62
C PRO A 18 -30.89 -8.05 4.11
N VAL A 19 -30.53 -7.08 4.95
CA VAL A 19 -29.58 -6.04 4.57
C VAL A 19 -28.24 -6.73 4.45
N ASP A 20 -27.70 -6.76 3.24
CA ASP A 20 -26.32 -7.17 3.03
C ASP A 20 -25.41 -6.16 3.70
N VAL A 21 -24.51 -6.64 4.56
CA VAL A 21 -23.59 -5.77 5.29
C VAL A 21 -22.13 -6.10 4.98
N VAL A 22 -21.31 -5.06 5.00
CA VAL A 22 -19.85 -5.17 5.00
C VAL A 22 -19.32 -4.47 6.24
N ALA A 23 -18.27 -5.02 6.84
CA ALA A 23 -17.63 -4.41 8.00
C ALA A 23 -16.15 -4.18 7.78
N GLY A 24 -15.61 -3.14 8.41
CA GLY A 24 -14.18 -2.87 8.49
C GLY A 24 -13.74 -2.85 9.95
N VAL A 25 -12.62 -3.49 10.27
CA VAL A 25 -12.08 -3.58 11.62
C VAL A 25 -10.70 -2.93 11.65
N ASP A 26 -10.58 -1.85 12.42
CA ASP A 26 -9.30 -1.27 12.83
C ASP A 26 -8.81 -2.02 14.08
N THR A 27 -7.56 -2.48 14.04
CA THR A 27 -7.00 -3.33 15.10
C THR A 27 -5.88 -2.63 15.86
N HIS A 28 -6.01 -2.60 17.18
CA HIS A 28 -4.98 -2.16 18.11
C HIS A 28 -4.63 -3.28 19.10
N LYS A 29 -3.52 -3.12 19.82
CA LYS A 29 -3.00 -4.09 20.80
C LYS A 29 -4.04 -4.62 21.78
N ASP A 30 -4.82 -3.71 22.37
CA ASP A 30 -5.74 -4.05 23.45
C ASP A 30 -7.21 -4.09 23.00
N THR A 31 -7.52 -3.49 21.85
CA THR A 31 -8.90 -3.29 21.39
C THR A 31 -9.02 -3.33 19.87
N HIS A 32 -10.18 -3.73 19.37
CA HIS A 32 -10.56 -3.64 17.96
C HIS A 32 -11.79 -2.77 17.82
N HIS A 33 -11.82 -1.94 16.78
CA HIS A 33 -12.97 -1.09 16.47
C HIS A 33 -13.54 -1.53 15.13
N VAL A 34 -14.78 -2.01 15.15
CA VAL A 34 -15.51 -2.39 13.94
C VAL A 34 -16.47 -1.29 13.54
N ALA A 35 -16.58 -1.02 12.24
CA ALA A 35 -17.66 -0.24 11.65
C ALA A 35 -18.42 -1.10 10.64
N VAL A 36 -19.75 -1.03 10.65
CA VAL A 36 -20.65 -1.80 9.79
C VAL A 36 -21.34 -0.86 8.81
N LEU A 37 -21.36 -1.24 7.54
CA LEU A 37 -21.98 -0.48 6.45
C LEU A 37 -23.01 -1.35 5.73
N ALA A 38 -24.10 -0.74 5.27
CA ALA A 38 -25.01 -1.35 4.31
C ALA A 38 -24.30 -1.50 2.96
N ALA A 39 -24.22 -2.72 2.43
CA ALA A 39 -23.45 -3.02 1.23
C ALA A 39 -23.98 -2.29 -0.02
N ALA A 40 -25.29 -2.11 -0.12
CA ALA A 40 -25.92 -1.47 -1.29
C ALA A 40 -25.68 0.05 -1.36
N THR A 41 -25.61 0.72 -0.22
CA THR A 41 -25.60 2.19 -0.15
C THR A 41 -24.30 2.76 0.40
N GLY A 42 -23.48 1.94 1.06
CA GLY A 42 -22.33 2.40 1.85
C GLY A 42 -22.71 3.16 3.11
N ALA A 43 -24.00 3.23 3.46
CA ALA A 43 -24.47 3.94 4.64
C ALA A 43 -23.95 3.25 5.91
N ARG A 44 -23.45 4.04 6.85
CA ARG A 44 -22.96 3.54 8.14
C ARG A 44 -24.13 3.12 9.03
N LEU A 45 -24.14 1.85 9.42
CA LEU A 45 -25.18 1.24 10.25
C LEU A 45 -24.81 1.29 11.73
N GLY A 46 -23.52 1.16 12.05
CA GLY A 46 -23.07 1.21 13.43
C GLY A 46 -21.56 0.99 13.56
N ASP A 47 -21.08 1.11 14.79
CA ASP A 47 -19.72 0.80 15.17
C ASP A 47 -19.65 0.25 16.60
N LEU A 48 -18.63 -0.57 16.87
CA LEU A 48 -18.42 -1.17 18.19
C LEU A 48 -16.93 -1.32 18.47
N LYS A 49 -16.50 -0.89 19.65
CA LYS A 49 -15.16 -1.16 20.16
C LYS A 49 -15.21 -2.34 21.13
N VAL A 50 -14.38 -3.35 20.87
CA VAL A 50 -14.27 -4.57 21.69
C VAL A 50 -12.83 -4.75 22.19
N PRO A 51 -12.62 -5.43 23.32
CA PRO A 51 -11.28 -5.86 23.72
C PRO A 51 -10.71 -6.89 22.71
N ALA A 52 -9.39 -6.92 22.55
CA ALA A 52 -8.67 -7.88 21.70
C ALA A 52 -8.58 -9.27 22.35
N THR A 53 -9.74 -9.87 22.63
CA THR A 53 -9.88 -11.17 23.32
C THR A 53 -10.92 -12.04 22.59
N PRO A 54 -10.93 -13.37 22.79
CA PRO A 54 -11.93 -14.26 22.18
C PRO A 54 -13.38 -13.81 22.43
N ALA A 55 -13.72 -13.45 23.67
CA ALA A 55 -15.04 -12.92 24.03
C ALA A 55 -15.34 -11.54 23.40
N GLY A 56 -14.31 -10.80 22.99
CA GLY A 56 -14.45 -9.58 22.18
C GLY A 56 -14.73 -9.90 20.72
N TYR A 57 -14.10 -10.94 20.15
CA TYR A 57 -14.31 -11.36 18.77
C TYR A 57 -15.71 -11.92 18.54
N GLU A 58 -16.22 -12.73 19.47
CA GLU A 58 -17.60 -13.22 19.45
C GLU A 58 -18.61 -12.06 19.48
N ARG A 59 -18.37 -11.07 20.36
CA ARG A 59 -19.19 -9.86 20.43
C ARG A 59 -19.13 -9.03 19.16
N LEU A 60 -17.95 -8.91 18.56
CA LEU A 60 -17.78 -8.23 17.28
C LEU A 60 -18.58 -8.93 16.19
N LEU A 61 -18.43 -10.25 16.02
CA LEU A 61 -19.14 -11.00 15.00
C LEU A 61 -20.67 -10.93 15.19
N GLY A 62 -21.15 -11.14 16.42
CA GLY A 62 -22.57 -11.00 16.74
C GLY A 62 -23.11 -9.58 16.52
N PHE A 63 -22.30 -8.55 16.79
CA PHE A 63 -22.67 -7.17 16.49
C PHE A 63 -22.82 -6.94 14.98
N VAL A 64 -21.88 -7.40 14.16
CA VAL A 64 -21.98 -7.27 12.70
C VAL A 64 -23.20 -8.03 12.16
N GLY A 65 -23.41 -9.27 12.61
CA GLY A 65 -24.55 -10.09 12.19
C GLY A 65 -25.90 -9.53 12.61
N SER A 66 -25.96 -8.70 13.65
CA SER A 66 -27.22 -8.08 14.10
C SER A 66 -27.81 -7.09 13.09
N PHE A 67 -27.02 -6.60 12.13
CA PHE A 67 -27.47 -5.70 11.07
C PHE A 67 -27.96 -6.42 9.80
N GLY A 68 -27.70 -7.72 9.65
CA GLY A 68 -28.13 -8.51 8.50
C GLY A 68 -27.08 -9.51 8.01
N THR A 69 -27.16 -9.88 6.72
CA THR A 69 -26.30 -10.92 6.14
C THR A 69 -24.90 -10.37 5.88
N VAL A 70 -23.91 -10.92 6.56
CA VAL A 70 -22.50 -10.50 6.43
C VAL A 70 -21.91 -10.97 5.11
N ARG A 71 -21.59 -10.03 4.22
CA ARG A 71 -20.95 -10.33 2.92
C ARG A 71 -19.43 -10.38 3.01
N LEU A 72 -18.87 -9.47 3.80
CA LEU A 72 -17.43 -9.26 3.90
C LEU A 72 -17.09 -8.62 5.24
N ILE A 73 -16.01 -9.09 5.87
CA ILE A 73 -15.34 -8.35 6.94
C ILE A 73 -13.90 -8.08 6.48
N GLY A 74 -13.52 -6.80 6.44
CA GLY A 74 -12.14 -6.37 6.27
C GLY A 74 -11.48 -6.21 7.63
N VAL A 75 -10.30 -6.78 7.82
CA VAL A 75 -9.53 -6.65 9.07
C VAL A 75 -8.20 -6.02 8.74
N GLU A 76 -7.91 -4.89 9.37
CA GLU A 76 -6.59 -4.24 9.32
C GLU A 76 -5.65 -4.92 10.33
N GLY A 77 -4.36 -4.98 10.04
CA GLY A 77 -3.32 -5.54 10.91
C GLY A 77 -3.35 -7.07 11.09
N THR A 78 -3.79 -7.87 10.10
CA THR A 78 -3.98 -9.33 10.22
C THR A 78 -2.69 -10.14 10.46
N ASN A 79 -1.51 -9.55 10.25
CA ASN A 79 -0.22 -10.13 10.63
C ASN A 79 0.37 -9.52 11.92
N SER A 80 -0.44 -8.78 12.68
CA SER A 80 -0.09 -8.13 13.93
C SER A 80 -1.29 -8.23 14.89
N TYR A 81 -1.84 -7.10 15.36
CA TYR A 81 -2.94 -7.06 16.31
C TYR A 81 -4.23 -7.73 15.81
N GLY A 82 -4.48 -7.75 14.50
CA GLY A 82 -5.64 -8.42 13.89
C GLY A 82 -5.49 -9.92 13.67
N ALA A 83 -4.32 -10.53 13.95
CA ALA A 83 -4.06 -11.94 13.67
C ALA A 83 -4.97 -12.89 14.46
N GLY A 84 -5.29 -12.55 15.72
CA GLY A 84 -6.20 -13.34 16.56
C GLY A 84 -7.62 -13.33 16.00
N LEU A 85 -8.12 -12.15 15.66
CA LEU A 85 -9.45 -11.97 15.07
C LEU A 85 -9.57 -12.64 13.70
N ALA A 86 -8.57 -12.51 12.84
CA ALA A 86 -8.57 -13.14 11.52
C ALA A 86 -8.71 -14.67 11.62
N ARG A 87 -7.97 -15.32 12.53
CA ARG A 87 -8.08 -16.77 12.76
C ARG A 87 -9.46 -17.17 13.31
N PHE A 88 -10.00 -16.38 14.24
CA PHE A 88 -11.34 -16.61 14.78
C PHE A 88 -12.40 -16.58 13.68
N LEU A 89 -12.39 -15.55 12.82
CA LEU A 89 -13.33 -15.40 11.71
C LEU A 89 -13.20 -16.48 10.62
N THR A 90 -11.99 -17.02 10.40
CA THR A 90 -11.82 -18.15 9.47
C THR A 90 -12.36 -19.48 10.02
N GLY A 91 -12.50 -19.59 11.35
CA GLY A 91 -12.96 -20.79 12.03
C GLY A 91 -14.46 -20.81 12.36
N SER A 92 -15.19 -19.71 12.15
CA SER A 92 -16.63 -19.65 12.42
C SER A 92 -17.45 -20.34 11.32
N GLU A 93 -18.59 -20.92 11.69
CA GLU A 93 -19.54 -21.54 10.74
C GLU A 93 -20.10 -20.54 9.73
N GLU A 94 -20.12 -19.25 10.10
CA GLU A 94 -20.39 -18.14 9.20
C GLU A 94 -19.21 -17.99 8.22
N ARG A 95 -19.36 -18.52 7.00
CA ARG A 95 -18.34 -18.41 5.94
C ARG A 95 -18.27 -16.99 5.39
N VAL A 96 -17.78 -16.06 6.22
CA VAL A 96 -17.54 -14.67 5.85
C VAL A 96 -16.32 -14.60 4.93
N LYS A 97 -16.45 -13.90 3.79
CA LYS A 97 -15.28 -13.55 2.99
C LYS A 97 -14.43 -12.56 3.79
N LEU A 98 -13.19 -12.93 4.09
CA LEU A 98 -12.25 -12.07 4.82
C LEU A 98 -11.40 -11.27 3.81
N ALA A 99 -11.48 -9.94 3.87
CA ALA A 99 -10.57 -9.05 3.14
C ALA A 99 -9.40 -8.69 4.07
N VAL A 100 -8.33 -9.46 3.96
CA VAL A 100 -7.09 -9.33 4.76
C VAL A 100 -6.21 -8.21 4.18
N ASP A 101 -5.44 -7.52 5.03
CA ASP A 101 -4.35 -6.57 4.69
C ASP A 101 -3.48 -6.93 3.47
N ASP A 102 -3.42 -8.20 3.11
CA ASP A 102 -2.70 -8.71 1.95
C ASP A 102 -3.06 -7.93 0.67
N ALA A 103 -4.31 -7.47 0.52
CA ALA A 103 -4.69 -6.61 -0.61
C ALA A 103 -4.02 -5.21 -0.58
N HIS A 104 -3.81 -4.62 0.60
CA HIS A 104 -3.23 -3.27 0.74
C HIS A 104 -1.70 -3.28 0.75
N ALA A 105 -1.10 -4.26 1.44
CA ALA A 105 0.35 -4.50 1.42
C ALA A 105 0.80 -4.95 0.03
N THR A 106 0.08 -5.87 -0.63
CA THR A 106 0.39 -6.31 -2.00
C THR A 106 0.18 -5.18 -3.00
N PHE A 107 -0.91 -4.40 -2.96
CA PHE A 107 -1.05 -3.25 -3.88
C PHE A 107 0.08 -2.23 -3.75
N THR A 108 0.48 -1.95 -2.50
CA THR A 108 1.46 -0.91 -2.18
C THR A 108 2.90 -1.40 -2.39
N HIS A 109 3.18 -2.68 -2.16
CA HIS A 109 4.45 -3.37 -2.41
C HIS A 109 4.63 -3.70 -3.89
N SER A 110 3.62 -4.26 -4.56
CA SER A 110 3.64 -4.53 -6.01
C SER A 110 3.81 -3.25 -6.83
N LYS A 111 3.31 -2.09 -6.36
CA LYS A 111 3.61 -0.81 -7.00
C LYS A 111 5.10 -0.46 -6.91
N VAL A 112 5.72 -0.64 -5.75
CA VAL A 112 7.17 -0.39 -5.55
C VAL A 112 8.00 -1.39 -6.33
N GLU A 113 7.68 -2.68 -6.25
CA GLU A 113 8.35 -3.73 -7.03
C GLU A 113 8.22 -3.48 -8.52
N GLY A 114 7.04 -3.06 -8.98
CA GLY A 114 6.82 -2.63 -10.35
C GLY A 114 7.67 -1.43 -10.75
N LEU A 115 7.86 -0.45 -9.86
CA LEU A 115 8.77 0.68 -10.10
C LEU A 115 10.23 0.24 -10.14
N ILE A 116 10.68 -0.59 -9.19
CA ILE A 116 12.05 -1.14 -9.14
C ILE A 116 12.34 -1.96 -10.40
N ARG A 117 11.40 -2.82 -10.82
CA ARG A 117 11.52 -3.64 -12.03
C ARG A 117 11.63 -2.77 -13.28
N ARG A 118 10.79 -1.74 -13.42
CA ARG A 118 10.82 -0.81 -14.56
C ARG A 118 12.02 0.14 -14.53
N ALA A 119 12.61 0.38 -13.36
CA ALA A 119 13.80 1.21 -13.24
C ALA A 119 15.03 0.57 -13.91
N GLY A 120 15.03 -0.75 -14.14
CA GLY A 120 16.11 -1.42 -14.87
C GLY A 120 17.45 -1.37 -14.13
N LEU A 121 17.43 -1.43 -12.80
CA LEU A 121 18.63 -1.28 -11.97
C LEU A 121 19.65 -2.40 -12.26
N ARG A 122 20.92 -2.04 -12.43
CA ARG A 122 22.02 -3.02 -12.55
C ARG A 122 22.13 -3.92 -11.32
N TYR A 123 21.86 -3.38 -10.13
CA TYR A 123 21.82 -4.12 -8.87
C TYR A 123 20.45 -3.95 -8.20
N PRO A 124 19.44 -4.76 -8.55
CA PRO A 124 18.08 -4.65 -7.98
C PRO A 124 18.03 -4.84 -6.46
N ASN A 125 18.98 -5.62 -5.94
CA ASN A 125 19.11 -5.92 -4.51
C ASN A 125 19.98 -4.92 -3.75
N ALA A 126 20.50 -3.87 -4.40
CA ALA A 126 21.24 -2.81 -3.72
C ALA A 126 20.37 -2.13 -2.66
N ASP A 127 20.95 -1.76 -1.52
CA ASP A 127 20.22 -1.10 -0.43
C ASP A 127 21.09 0.02 0.11
N LEU A 128 20.53 1.23 0.18
CA LEU A 128 21.23 2.42 0.64
C LEU A 128 21.62 2.31 2.13
N ARG A 129 20.83 1.56 2.92
CA ARG A 129 21.11 1.28 4.34
C ARG A 129 22.25 0.30 4.55
N ARG A 130 22.54 -0.53 3.53
CA ARG A 130 23.67 -1.47 3.51
C ARG A 130 24.94 -0.84 2.95
N VAL A 131 24.94 0.46 2.71
CA VAL A 131 26.12 1.19 2.22
C VAL A 131 27.17 1.39 3.32
N ASP A 132 26.86 1.12 4.59
CA ASP A 132 27.82 1.18 5.68
C ASP A 132 28.69 -0.08 5.78
N MET A 133 30.01 0.11 5.93
CA MET A 133 30.98 -0.65 6.76
C MET A 133 32.42 -0.75 6.21
N VAL A 134 32.80 -0.03 5.16
CA VAL A 134 34.22 0.11 4.83
C VAL A 134 34.58 1.59 4.86
N GLU A 135 35.21 2.02 5.96
CA GLU A 135 35.80 3.35 6.18
C GLU A 135 36.77 3.79 5.06
N GLN A 136 37.08 2.93 4.10
CA GLN A 136 38.00 3.20 2.99
C GLN A 136 37.38 3.86 1.75
N ARG A 137 36.12 4.33 1.78
CA ARG A 137 35.48 4.94 0.59
C ARG A 137 35.26 6.46 0.64
N GLY A 138 35.54 7.12 1.77
CA GLY A 138 35.46 8.59 1.88
C GLY A 138 34.07 9.19 1.68
N LEU A 139 33.00 8.41 1.88
CA LEU A 139 31.62 8.87 1.76
C LEU A 139 31.09 9.33 3.12
N ASP A 140 30.71 10.59 3.21
CA ASP A 140 30.11 11.19 4.41
C ASP A 140 28.75 10.52 4.70
N ARG A 141 28.62 9.93 5.90
CA ARG A 141 27.39 9.25 6.34
C ARG A 141 26.20 10.21 6.42
N GLY A 142 26.44 11.47 6.76
CA GLY A 142 25.44 12.53 6.75
C GLY A 142 24.89 12.78 5.35
N VAL A 143 25.74 12.75 4.32
CA VAL A 143 25.30 12.88 2.92
C VAL A 143 24.48 11.66 2.50
N ILE A 144 24.86 10.43 2.85
CA ILE A 144 24.08 9.23 2.53
C ILE A 144 22.71 9.28 3.22
N ALA A 145 22.66 9.66 4.50
CA ALA A 145 21.41 9.83 5.24
C ALA A 145 20.52 10.90 4.59
N GLN A 146 21.10 12.04 4.20
CA GLN A 146 20.38 13.10 3.50
C GLN A 146 19.83 12.65 2.15
N LEU A 147 20.63 11.96 1.33
CA LEU A 147 20.19 11.36 0.07
C LEU A 147 19.07 10.33 0.30
N GLY A 148 19.12 9.60 1.43
CA GLY A 148 18.11 8.64 1.84
C GLY A 148 16.71 9.24 2.04
N THR A 149 16.62 10.54 2.34
CA THR A 149 15.34 11.27 2.45
C THR A 149 14.70 11.61 1.10
N CYS A 150 15.44 11.44 -0.01
CA CYS A 150 15.02 11.80 -1.36
C CYS A 150 14.61 13.28 -1.55
N GLN A 151 14.95 14.18 -0.62
CA GLN A 151 14.62 15.61 -0.72
C GLN A 151 15.30 16.32 -1.91
N PHE A 152 16.39 15.79 -2.43
CA PHE A 152 17.05 16.32 -3.63
C PHE A 152 16.11 16.31 -4.86
N ILE A 153 15.12 15.41 -4.91
CA ILE A 153 14.13 15.34 -6.01
C ILE A 153 13.22 16.56 -6.00
N THR A 154 12.66 16.89 -4.83
CA THR A 154 11.75 18.05 -4.68
C THR A 154 12.50 19.37 -4.79
N ARG A 155 13.76 19.39 -4.35
CA ARG A 155 14.68 20.53 -4.50
C ARG A 155 15.32 20.65 -5.89
N GLN A 156 15.03 19.72 -6.82
CA GLN A 156 15.59 19.68 -8.17
C GLN A 156 17.14 19.71 -8.18
N GLN A 157 17.76 19.02 -7.22
CA GLN A 157 19.20 18.94 -7.08
C GLN A 157 19.76 17.70 -7.77
N ASN A 158 20.83 17.89 -8.53
CA ASN A 158 21.57 16.81 -9.16
C ASN A 158 22.48 16.10 -8.16
N VAL A 159 22.50 14.77 -8.20
CA VAL A 159 23.39 13.94 -7.38
C VAL A 159 24.43 13.31 -8.28
N VAL A 160 25.70 13.58 -8.01
CA VAL A 160 26.83 13.09 -8.81
C VAL A 160 27.74 12.24 -7.93
N PHE A 161 28.01 11.01 -8.35
CA PHE A 161 28.99 10.13 -7.70
C PHE A 161 30.31 10.17 -8.46
N GLN A 162 31.40 10.56 -7.79
CA GLN A 162 32.75 10.63 -8.36
C GLN A 162 33.70 9.66 -7.64
N GLY A 163 34.72 9.17 -8.34
CA GLY A 163 35.74 8.27 -7.78
C GLY A 163 36.26 7.23 -8.78
N PHE A 164 37.27 6.44 -8.39
CA PHE A 164 37.92 5.42 -9.23
C PHE A 164 36.99 4.28 -9.65
N THR A 165 37.31 3.58 -10.74
CA THR A 165 36.61 2.34 -11.13
C THR A 165 36.65 1.32 -9.98
N GLY A 166 35.60 0.52 -9.83
CA GLY A 166 35.50 -0.42 -8.70
C GLY A 166 35.08 0.18 -7.35
N SER A 167 35.05 1.52 -7.19
CA SER A 167 34.66 2.18 -5.92
C SER A 167 33.17 2.05 -5.54
N GLY A 168 32.36 1.37 -6.36
CA GLY A 168 30.95 1.11 -6.07
C GLY A 168 29.96 2.20 -6.49
N LYS A 169 30.35 3.19 -7.30
CA LYS A 169 29.44 4.22 -7.84
C LYS A 169 28.17 3.63 -8.48
N SER A 170 28.32 2.57 -9.28
CA SER A 170 27.19 1.87 -9.92
C SER A 170 26.26 1.22 -8.89
N TYR A 171 26.81 0.73 -7.78
CA TYR A 171 26.04 0.17 -6.67
C TYR A 171 25.29 1.27 -5.93
N LEU A 172 25.97 2.38 -5.59
CA LEU A 172 25.37 3.56 -4.96
C LEU A 172 24.24 4.15 -5.79
N GLY A 173 24.44 4.31 -7.10
CA GLY A 173 23.39 4.78 -8.00
C GLY A 173 22.19 3.84 -8.03
N SER A 174 22.42 2.52 -7.99
CA SER A 174 21.33 1.53 -7.93
C SER A 174 20.61 1.55 -6.58
N ALA A 175 21.35 1.67 -5.48
CA ALA A 175 20.82 1.76 -4.12
C ALA A 175 19.97 3.03 -3.93
N LEU A 176 20.48 4.17 -4.39
CA LEU A 176 19.76 5.44 -4.36
C LEU A 176 18.52 5.37 -5.25
N ALA A 177 18.62 4.87 -6.49
CA ALA A 177 17.46 4.73 -7.37
C ALA A 177 16.38 3.78 -6.81
N LYS A 178 16.79 2.73 -6.09
CA LYS A 178 15.85 1.87 -5.36
C LYS A 178 15.16 2.63 -4.22
N GLN A 179 15.91 3.42 -3.46
CA GLN A 179 15.35 4.29 -2.42
C GLN A 179 14.31 5.26 -3.00
N VAL A 180 14.61 5.88 -4.16
CA VAL A 180 13.66 6.73 -4.90
C VAL A 180 12.37 5.99 -5.24
N CYS A 181 12.46 4.73 -5.69
CA CYS A 181 11.30 3.89 -5.97
C CYS A 181 10.50 3.56 -4.69
N GLN A 182 11.17 3.36 -3.56
CA GLN A 182 10.53 3.16 -2.26
C GLN A 182 9.77 4.42 -1.81
N TYR A 183 10.26 5.61 -2.13
CA TYR A 183 9.52 6.87 -1.95
C TYR A 183 8.44 7.12 -3.02
N ARG A 184 8.10 6.11 -3.84
CA ARG A 184 7.06 6.15 -4.89
C ARG A 184 7.35 7.09 -6.06
N TYR A 185 8.60 7.51 -6.22
CA TYR A 185 9.05 8.21 -7.41
C TYR A 185 9.47 7.22 -8.49
N ARG A 186 9.36 7.63 -9.76
CA ARG A 186 9.87 6.86 -10.90
C ARG A 186 11.37 7.11 -11.03
N ALA A 187 12.15 6.05 -11.13
CA ALA A 187 13.57 6.11 -11.46
C ALA A 187 13.84 5.33 -12.75
N HIS A 188 14.95 5.64 -13.41
CA HIS A 188 15.44 4.90 -14.56
C HIS A 188 16.97 4.82 -14.50
N TYR A 189 17.51 3.62 -14.62
CA TYR A 189 18.93 3.35 -14.73
C TYR A 189 19.28 3.10 -16.19
N ILE A 190 20.31 3.78 -16.66
CA ILE A 190 20.87 3.58 -18.00
C ILE A 190 22.37 3.84 -17.93
N ARG A 191 23.17 3.03 -18.65
CA ARG A 191 24.60 3.31 -18.80
C ARG A 191 24.76 4.40 -19.87
N VAL A 192 25.76 5.25 -19.70
CA VAL A 192 26.03 6.34 -20.67
C VAL A 192 26.20 5.82 -22.11
N PRO A 193 26.94 4.72 -22.38
CA PRO A 193 27.03 4.18 -23.74
C PRO A 193 25.67 3.74 -24.32
N ASP A 194 24.82 3.08 -23.51
CA ASP A 194 23.48 2.66 -23.95
C ASP A 194 22.59 3.90 -24.21
N LEU A 195 22.76 4.96 -23.42
CA LEU A 195 22.05 6.22 -23.61
C LEU A 195 22.44 6.86 -24.94
N GLU A 196 23.74 6.93 -25.23
CA GLU A 196 24.29 7.48 -26.47
C GLU A 196 23.82 6.69 -27.69
N GLU A 197 23.84 5.36 -27.62
CA GLU A 197 23.35 4.48 -28.69
C GLU A 197 21.85 4.70 -28.95
N THR A 198 21.03 4.72 -27.90
CA THR A 198 19.58 4.96 -28.06
C THR A 198 19.27 6.37 -28.56
N TRP A 199 20.12 7.35 -28.24
CA TRP A 199 20.02 8.70 -28.76
C TRP A 199 20.37 8.74 -30.25
N ALA A 200 21.52 8.18 -30.64
CA ALA A 200 21.95 8.10 -32.04
C ALA A 200 20.87 7.44 -32.92
N ALA A 201 20.37 6.28 -32.50
CA ALA A 201 19.31 5.55 -33.21
C ALA A 201 17.97 6.31 -33.28
N ALA A 202 17.72 7.25 -32.37
CA ALA A 202 16.53 8.11 -32.41
C ALA A 202 16.68 9.26 -33.41
N ARG A 203 17.90 9.78 -33.61
CA ARG A 203 18.19 10.84 -34.57
C ARG A 203 18.03 10.39 -36.03
N ASP A 204 18.30 9.12 -36.29
CA ASP A 204 18.18 8.52 -37.64
C ASP A 204 16.71 8.38 -38.11
N LYS A 205 15.73 8.67 -37.26
CA LYS A 205 14.30 8.51 -37.56
C LYS A 205 13.59 9.87 -37.60
N PRO A 206 12.71 10.11 -38.58
CA PRO A 206 11.87 11.31 -38.61
C PRO A 206 11.05 11.44 -37.31
N GLY A 207 11.21 12.55 -36.58
CA GLY A 207 10.54 12.79 -35.30
C GLY A 207 11.01 11.90 -34.13
N GLY A 208 12.08 11.12 -34.32
CA GLY A 208 12.61 10.22 -33.30
C GLY A 208 13.24 10.97 -32.10
N GLU A 209 13.87 12.12 -32.34
CA GLU A 209 14.45 12.97 -31.29
C GLU A 209 13.39 13.45 -30.28
N GLU A 210 12.27 14.01 -30.76
CA GLU A 210 11.19 14.50 -29.90
C GLU A 210 10.55 13.36 -29.11
N LYS A 211 10.35 12.20 -29.75
CA LYS A 211 9.83 10.99 -29.11
C LYS A 211 10.78 10.49 -28.01
N TRP A 212 12.09 10.52 -28.26
CA TRP A 212 13.10 10.12 -27.29
C TRP A 212 13.15 11.09 -26.11
N LEU A 213 13.16 12.41 -26.35
CA LEU A 213 13.12 13.42 -25.30
C LEU A 213 11.86 13.28 -24.43
N ARG A 214 10.70 13.06 -25.05
CA ARG A 214 9.43 12.85 -24.33
C ARG A 214 9.46 11.62 -23.41
N LYS A 215 10.16 10.55 -23.83
CA LYS A 215 10.37 9.34 -23.01
C LYS A 215 11.11 9.66 -21.71
N TYR A 216 12.19 10.45 -21.77
CA TYR A 216 12.99 10.79 -20.58
C TYR A 216 12.43 11.96 -19.78
N ALA A 217 11.71 12.89 -20.43
CA ALA A 217 10.96 13.96 -19.76
C ALA A 217 9.86 13.40 -18.85
N ALA A 218 9.35 12.20 -19.10
CA ALA A 218 8.37 11.52 -18.24
C ALA A 218 8.92 11.13 -16.85
N PHE A 219 10.22 11.28 -16.61
CA PHE A 219 10.88 11.10 -15.31
C PHE A 219 11.15 12.43 -14.58
N HIS A 220 10.73 13.57 -15.16
CA HIS A 220 10.76 14.87 -14.50
C HIS A 220 9.90 14.87 -13.24
N THR A 221 10.41 15.46 -12.16
CA THR A 221 9.69 15.71 -10.91
C THR A 221 8.35 16.40 -11.20
N PRO A 222 7.22 15.98 -10.59
CA PRO A 222 5.96 16.68 -10.77
C PRO A 222 6.13 18.14 -10.35
N ARG A 223 5.90 19.08 -11.29
CA ARG A 223 5.59 20.48 -10.96
C ARG A 223 4.23 20.51 -10.24
N ASP A 224 4.24 20.20 -8.93
CA ASP A 224 3.26 20.54 -7.88
C ASP A 224 1.79 20.03 -8.08
N ARG A 225 1.14 19.27 -7.17
CA ARG A 225 0.48 19.82 -5.96
C ARG A 225 -0.08 18.79 -4.95
N ARG A 226 0.16 17.48 -5.07
CA ARG A 226 -0.58 16.47 -4.23
C ARG A 226 0.25 15.43 -3.47
N MET A 227 1.58 15.44 -3.59
CA MET A 227 2.42 14.39 -3.00
C MET A 227 3.22 14.81 -1.75
N ALA A 228 3.14 16.09 -1.33
CA ALA A 228 3.85 16.59 -0.15
C ALA A 228 3.20 16.18 1.19
N ALA A 229 2.00 15.58 1.20
CA ALA A 229 1.22 15.37 2.42
C ALA A 229 1.17 13.92 2.95
N ARG A 230 1.98 12.99 2.42
CA ARG A 230 2.01 11.60 2.91
C ARG A 230 3.44 11.10 3.08
N GLN A 231 4.14 11.65 4.06
CA GLN A 231 5.29 10.98 4.66
C GLN A 231 4.78 10.07 5.78
N PRO A 232 5.13 8.77 5.81
CA PRO A 232 4.94 7.96 7.00
C PRO A 232 5.86 8.49 8.10
N ARG A 233 5.30 8.68 9.31
CA ARG A 233 6.09 8.90 10.53
C ARG A 233 6.85 7.64 10.89
#